data_AF-A0A2M8BUW4-F1
#
_entry.id   AF-A0A2M8BUW4-F1
#
_cell.length_a   1.000
_cell.length_b   1.000
_cell.length_c   1.000
_cell.angle_alpha   90.00
_cell.angle_beta   90.00
_cell.angle_gamma   90.00
#
_symmetry.space_group_name_H-M   'P 1'
#
loop_
_entity.id
_entity.type
_entity.pdbx_description
1 polymer ?
#
loop_
_entity_poly.entity_id
_entity_poly.type
_entity_poly.pdbx_seq_one_letter_code
_entity_poly.pdbx_strand_id
1 'polypeptide(L)'
;MGQANGCMQCGAGLQPDWDMCPYCGSAVGAAAVAEGYGQQGFVQQGFTQPQAPDEENKTVAINIDDLNKKQTRPVVGWIVAQNGNHRGHDFRLYDGKNLLGTAADCDIVVTDPYLSAKHCTIRHEDG
;
A
#
# COMPACT_ATOMS: atom_id res chain seq x y z
N MET A 1 -32.43 1.48 14.77
CA MET A 1 -31.16 1.10 15.42
C MET A 1 -30.28 0.50 14.32
N GLY A 2 -29.45 1.33 13.68
CA GLY A 2 -28.59 0.89 12.57
C GLY A 2 -27.44 0.05 13.10
N GLN A 3 -27.31 -1.19 12.64
CA GLN A 3 -26.17 -2.04 12.99
C GLN A 3 -24.94 -1.51 12.24
N ALA A 4 -23.91 -1.12 12.99
CA ALA A 4 -22.61 -0.76 12.43
C ALA A 4 -21.94 -2.04 11.94
N ASN A 5 -21.81 -2.21 10.63
CA ASN A 5 -21.06 -3.31 10.04
C ASN A 5 -19.57 -3.02 10.22
N GLY A 6 -18.87 -3.84 10.99
CA GLY A 6 -17.41 -3.76 11.10
C GLY A 6 -16.73 -4.45 9.92
N CYS A 7 -15.55 -3.97 9.53
CA CYS A 7 -14.72 -4.65 8.54
C CYS A 7 -14.21 -5.97 9.13
N MET A 8 -14.52 -7.10 8.49
CA MET A 8 -14.05 -8.42 8.95
C MET A 8 -12.54 -8.65 8.81
N GLN A 9 -11.83 -7.74 8.11
CA GLN A 9 -10.37 -7.84 7.92
C GLN A 9 -9.57 -6.98 8.90
N CYS A 10 -10.07 -5.80 9.30
CA CYS A 10 -9.32 -4.88 10.17
C CYS A 10 -10.09 -4.39 11.40
N GLY A 11 -11.36 -4.77 11.58
CA GLY A 11 -12.18 -4.39 12.72
C GLY A 11 -12.65 -2.93 12.76
N ALA A 12 -12.35 -2.14 11.72
CA ALA A 12 -12.81 -0.75 11.63
C ALA A 12 -14.34 -0.68 11.43
N GLY A 13 -14.99 0.32 12.02
CA GLY A 13 -16.42 0.57 11.76
C GLY A 13 -16.62 1.06 10.32
N LEU A 14 -17.51 0.39 9.58
CA LEU A 14 -17.87 0.75 8.21
C LEU A 14 -19.26 1.34 8.16
N GLN A 15 -19.46 2.24 7.20
CA GLN A 15 -20.79 2.71 6.86
C GLN A 15 -21.51 1.71 5.93
N PRO A 16 -22.84 1.63 5.97
CA PRO A 16 -23.61 0.65 5.20
C PRO A 16 -23.55 0.81 3.67
N ASP A 17 -23.14 1.99 3.18
CA ASP A 17 -23.11 2.38 1.78
C ASP A 17 -21.74 2.21 1.11
N TRP A 18 -20.75 1.68 1.83
CA TRP A 18 -19.41 1.50 1.30
C TRP A 18 -19.28 0.13 0.64
N ASP A 19 -18.68 0.08 -0.56
CA ASP A 19 -18.30 -1.16 -1.26
C ASP A 19 -16.86 -1.61 -0.92
N MET A 20 -16.03 -0.71 -0.39
CA MET A 20 -14.62 -0.93 -0.06
C MET A 20 -14.27 -0.30 1.29
N CYS A 21 -13.46 -0.99 2.10
CA CYS A 21 -12.92 -0.46 3.35
C CYS A 21 -11.74 0.47 3.07
N PRO A 22 -11.81 1.78 3.40
CA PRO A 22 -10.71 2.73 3.14
C PRO A 22 -9.49 2.52 4.04
N TYR A 23 -9.62 1.76 5.14
CA TYR A 23 -8.54 1.53 6.09
C TYR A 23 -7.60 0.40 5.67
N CYS A 24 -8.10 -0.63 4.96
CA CYS A 24 -7.32 -1.80 4.57
C CYS A 24 -7.50 -2.22 3.10
N GLY A 25 -8.38 -1.56 2.34
CA GLY A 25 -8.63 -1.85 0.93
C GLY A 25 -9.46 -3.12 0.67
N SER A 26 -10.00 -3.77 1.69
CA SER A 26 -10.83 -4.97 1.51
C SER A 26 -12.22 -4.61 1.02
N ALA A 27 -12.73 -5.34 0.02
CA ALA A 27 -14.13 -5.27 -0.37
C ALA A 27 -15.02 -5.67 0.80
N VAL A 28 -16.09 -4.92 1.03
CA VAL A 28 -17.00 -5.16 2.16
C VAL A 28 -18.27 -5.81 1.61
N GLY A 29 -18.49 -7.08 1.97
CA GLY A 29 -19.78 -7.76 1.77
C GLY A 29 -20.23 -8.03 0.34
N ALA A 30 -19.43 -8.71 -0.49
CA ALA A 30 -19.97 -9.40 -1.67
C ALA A 30 -20.44 -10.81 -1.27
N ALA A 31 -21.73 -10.94 -0.99
CA ALA A 31 -22.40 -12.24 -1.00
C ALA A 31 -22.39 -12.78 -2.44
N ALA A 32 -21.95 -14.03 -2.59
CA ALA A 32 -21.95 -14.78 -3.83
C ALA A 32 -23.35 -14.80 -4.46
N VAL A 33 -23.45 -14.40 -5.73
CA VAL A 33 -24.51 -14.86 -6.62
C VAL A 33 -23.87 -15.77 -7.67
N ALA A 34 -24.09 -17.06 -7.46
CA ALA A 34 -23.91 -18.10 -8.45
C ALA A 34 -25.11 -18.08 -9.39
N GLU A 35 -24.88 -17.89 -10.69
CA GLU A 35 -25.78 -18.38 -11.73
C GLU A 35 -24.93 -19.08 -12.79
N GLY A 36 -25.07 -20.41 -12.80
CA GLY A 36 -24.42 -21.28 -13.75
C GLY A 36 -25.15 -21.29 -15.10
N TYR A 37 -24.36 -21.50 -16.15
CA TYR A 37 -24.82 -22.15 -17.37
C TYR A 37 -23.64 -22.87 -18.04
N GLY A 38 -23.88 -24.11 -18.46
CA GLY A 38 -23.24 -24.66 -19.66
C GLY A 38 -21.93 -25.42 -19.48
N GLN A 39 -22.03 -26.67 -19.05
CA GLN A 39 -21.03 -27.71 -19.18
C GLN A 39 -20.85 -28.10 -20.66
N GLN A 40 -19.67 -27.90 -21.27
CA GLN A 40 -19.27 -28.61 -22.50
C GLN A 40 -17.76 -28.86 -22.58
N GLY A 41 -17.40 -30.14 -22.69
CA GLY A 41 -16.42 -30.59 -23.68
C GLY A 41 -14.95 -30.62 -23.25
N PHE A 42 -14.50 -31.79 -22.82
CA PHE A 42 -13.10 -32.18 -22.74
C PHE A 42 -12.49 -32.27 -24.16
N VAL A 43 -11.43 -31.51 -24.45
CA VAL A 43 -10.35 -31.94 -25.36
C VAL A 43 -9.00 -31.49 -24.78
N GLN A 44 -8.17 -32.47 -24.47
CA GLN A 44 -6.80 -32.30 -23.98
C GLN A 44 -5.93 -31.88 -25.17
N GLN A 45 -5.44 -30.63 -25.17
CA GLN A 45 -4.40 -30.18 -26.09
C GLN A 45 -3.18 -29.72 -25.29
N GLY A 46 -2.03 -30.27 -25.69
CA GLY A 46 -0.80 -30.31 -24.90
C GLY A 46 -0.21 -28.95 -24.57
N PHE A 47 0.40 -28.90 -23.39
CA PHE A 47 1.21 -27.79 -22.93
C PHE A 47 2.58 -27.83 -23.63
N THR A 48 2.78 -26.99 -24.63
CA THR A 48 4.13 -26.50 -24.96
C THR A 48 4.32 -25.17 -24.26
N GLN A 49 5.12 -25.22 -23.20
CA GLN A 49 5.51 -24.09 -22.37
C GLN A 49 6.45 -23.17 -23.16
N PRO A 50 6.12 -21.88 -23.37
CA PRO A 50 7.12 -20.92 -23.82
C PRO A 50 8.08 -20.65 -22.66
N GLN A 51 9.36 -21.00 -22.84
CA GLN A 51 10.42 -20.64 -21.90
C GLN A 51 10.61 -19.12 -21.94
N ALA A 52 10.18 -18.44 -20.87
CA ALA A 52 10.54 -17.04 -20.66
C ALA A 52 12.03 -16.96 -20.27
N PRO A 53 12.80 -16.01 -20.83
CA PRO A 53 14.13 -15.72 -20.35
C PRO A 53 14.04 -15.15 -18.93
N ASP A 54 15.05 -15.52 -18.17
CA ASP A 54 15.43 -15.20 -16.81
C ASP A 54 15.48 -13.69 -16.52
N GLU A 55 14.33 -13.08 -16.26
CA GLU A 55 14.28 -11.81 -15.55
C GLU A 55 14.32 -12.06 -14.04
N GLU A 56 15.48 -11.73 -13.50
CA GLU A 56 15.91 -11.82 -12.12
C GLU A 56 14.88 -11.24 -11.13
N ASN A 57 13.95 -12.08 -10.65
CA ASN A 57 13.12 -11.80 -9.49
C ASN A 57 14.01 -11.71 -8.24
N LYS A 58 14.62 -10.53 -8.04
CA LYS A 58 15.38 -10.20 -6.83
C LYS A 58 14.44 -10.17 -5.65
N THR A 59 14.34 -11.31 -4.97
CA THR A 59 13.77 -11.39 -3.63
C THR A 59 14.73 -10.69 -2.70
N VAL A 60 14.53 -9.39 -2.46
CA VAL A 60 15.25 -8.70 -1.41
C VAL A 60 14.66 -9.12 -0.07
N ALA A 61 15.49 -9.70 0.78
CA ALA A 61 15.11 -10.02 2.15
C ALA A 61 14.87 -8.70 2.89
N ILE A 62 13.61 -8.36 3.14
CA ILE A 62 13.27 -7.21 3.99
C ILE A 62 13.39 -7.70 5.43
N ASN A 63 14.38 -7.19 6.17
CA ASN A 63 14.54 -7.52 7.57
C ASN A 63 13.36 -6.92 8.37
N ILE A 64 12.54 -7.79 8.95
CA ILE A 64 11.34 -7.42 9.72
C ILE A 64 11.71 -6.56 10.95
N ASP A 65 12.91 -6.73 11.50
CA ASP A 65 13.39 -5.93 12.63
C ASP A 65 13.68 -4.48 12.24
N ASP A 66 14.15 -4.24 11.01
CA ASP A 66 14.40 -2.89 10.51
C ASP A 66 13.10 -2.16 10.12
N LEU A 67 12.08 -2.91 9.68
CA LEU A 67 10.70 -2.40 9.55
C LEU A 67 10.13 -1.99 10.92
N ASN A 68 10.29 -2.85 11.94
CA ASN A 68 9.83 -2.57 13.31
C ASN A 68 10.56 -1.38 13.93
N LYS A 69 11.88 -1.21 13.72
CA LYS A 69 12.62 -0.02 14.21
C LYS A 69 12.12 1.29 13.58
N LYS A 70 11.66 1.28 12.32
CA LYS A 70 11.00 2.46 11.75
C LYS A 70 9.72 2.80 12.51
N GLN A 71 9.01 1.81 13.05
CA GLN A 71 7.80 1.99 13.85
C GLN A 71 8.07 2.43 15.30
N THR A 72 9.30 2.37 15.80
CA THR A 72 9.62 2.78 17.19
C THR A 72 9.91 4.27 17.34
N ARG A 73 10.17 5.01 16.25
CA ARG A 73 10.42 6.44 16.34
C ARG A 73 9.10 7.19 16.57
N PRO A 74 9.02 8.14 17.52
CA PRO A 74 7.81 8.93 17.70
C PRO A 74 7.55 9.78 16.45
N VAL A 75 6.27 9.97 16.13
CA VAL A 75 5.83 10.87 15.06
C VAL A 75 5.87 12.29 15.61
N VAL A 76 6.66 13.16 14.97
CA VAL A 76 6.89 14.56 15.39
C VAL A 76 6.11 15.55 14.53
N GLY A 77 5.48 15.09 13.45
CA GLY A 77 4.61 15.92 12.62
C GLY A 77 4.08 15.21 11.39
N TRP A 78 3.37 15.98 10.55
CA TRP A 78 2.88 15.53 9.25
C TRP A 78 3.16 16.59 8.19
N ILE A 79 3.29 16.14 6.95
CA ILE A 79 3.31 16.99 5.76
C ILE A 79 2.16 16.54 4.88
N VAL A 80 1.34 17.50 4.44
CA VAL A 80 0.23 17.21 3.55
C VAL A 80 0.56 17.74 2.17
N ALA A 81 0.47 16.87 1.16
CA ALA A 81 0.62 17.29 -0.22
C ALA A 81 -0.60 18.12 -0.65
N GLN A 82 -0.36 19.39 -0.98
CA GLN A 82 -1.44 20.32 -1.33
C GLN A 82 -1.90 20.16 -2.79
N ASN A 83 -0.99 19.75 -3.69
CA ASN A 83 -1.21 19.67 -5.13
C ASN A 83 -0.49 18.45 -5.73
N GLY A 84 -0.74 18.19 -7.02
CA GLY A 84 -0.10 17.11 -7.76
C GLY A 84 -0.75 15.75 -7.55
N ASN A 85 -0.02 14.69 -7.92
CA ASN A 85 -0.53 13.31 -7.91
C ASN A 85 -0.82 12.78 -6.50
N HIS A 86 -0.20 13.38 -5.48
CA HIS A 86 -0.34 13.00 -4.07
C HIS A 86 -1.28 13.95 -3.30
N ARG A 87 -2.08 14.77 -3.98
CA ARG A 87 -2.93 15.77 -3.34
C ARG A 87 -3.85 15.14 -2.28
N GLY A 88 -3.80 15.69 -1.06
CA GLY A 88 -4.57 15.21 0.08
C GLY A 88 -3.91 14.06 0.84
N HIS A 89 -2.78 13.55 0.38
CA HIS A 89 -2.00 12.55 1.11
C HIS A 89 -1.17 13.20 2.22
N ASP A 90 -1.20 12.61 3.40
CA ASP A 90 -0.36 12.97 4.54
C ASP A 90 0.84 12.03 4.67
N PHE A 91 2.02 12.61 4.87
CA PHE A 91 3.26 11.90 5.14
C PHE A 91 3.70 12.19 6.57
N ARG A 92 3.94 11.14 7.36
CA ARG A 92 4.35 11.27 8.76
C ARG A 92 5.85 11.58 8.84
N LEU A 93 6.19 12.54 9.68
CA LEU A 93 7.56 12.85 10.08
C LEU A 93 7.89 12.15 11.39
N TYR A 94 9.04 11.52 11.43
CA TYR A 94 9.55 10.84 12.61
C TYR A 94 10.68 11.64 13.25
N ASP A 95 10.95 11.36 14.52
CA ASP A 95 12.11 11.94 15.19
C ASP A 95 13.44 11.57 14.47
N GLY A 96 14.40 12.48 14.55
CA GLY A 96 15.67 12.40 13.84
C GLY A 96 15.57 12.75 12.35
N LYS A 97 16.21 11.93 11.50
CA LYS A 97 16.35 12.19 10.06
C LYS A 97 15.18 11.61 9.26
N ASN A 98 14.63 12.40 8.34
CA ASN A 98 13.61 12.02 7.36
C ASN A 98 14.08 12.44 5.96
N LEU A 99 14.38 11.47 5.10
CA LEU A 99 14.78 11.72 3.71
C LEU A 99 13.56 11.74 2.78
N LEU A 100 13.41 12.78 1.97
CA LEU A 100 12.35 12.93 0.98
C LEU A 100 12.93 12.85 -0.44
N GLY A 101 12.35 11.99 -1.27
CA GLY A 101 12.81 11.77 -2.63
C GLY A 101 11.89 10.90 -3.49
N THR A 102 12.28 10.68 -4.73
CA THR A 102 11.64 9.69 -5.62
C THR A 102 12.18 8.27 -5.44
N ALA A 103 13.34 8.11 -4.80
CA ALA A 103 13.97 6.81 -4.61
C ALA A 103 13.29 5.98 -3.50
N ALA A 104 13.24 4.67 -3.69
CA ALA A 104 12.63 3.74 -2.74
C ALA A 104 13.39 3.62 -1.41
N ASP A 105 14.63 4.12 -1.33
CA ASP A 105 15.44 4.17 -0.10
C ASP A 105 15.13 5.40 0.77
N CYS A 106 14.21 6.29 0.34
CA CYS A 106 13.78 7.44 1.11
C CYS A 106 12.79 7.08 2.21
N ASP A 107 12.72 7.91 3.25
CA ASP A 107 11.70 7.77 4.30
C ASP A 107 10.33 8.20 3.81
N ILE A 108 10.31 9.25 3.00
CA ILE A 108 9.13 9.80 2.35
C ILE A 108 9.35 9.71 0.85
N VAL A 109 8.60 8.83 0.20
CA VAL A 109 8.69 8.57 -1.24
C VAL A 109 7.56 9.31 -1.94
N VAL A 110 7.91 10.22 -2.84
CA VAL A 110 6.94 11.00 -3.63
C VAL A 110 7.23 10.78 -5.11
N THR A 111 6.25 10.26 -5.84
CA THR A 111 6.36 10.09 -7.30
C THR A 111 6.03 11.39 -8.01
N ASP A 112 7.08 12.18 -8.30
CA ASP A 112 6.98 13.44 -9.05
C ASP A 112 8.18 13.57 -10.01
N PRO A 113 7.95 13.91 -11.30
CA PRO A 113 9.02 14.00 -12.30
C PRO A 113 10.02 15.15 -12.04
N TYR A 114 9.63 16.18 -11.31
CA TYR A 114 10.49 17.31 -10.96
C TYR A 114 11.30 17.07 -9.68
N LEU A 115 11.08 15.94 -9.01
CA LEU A 115 11.66 15.65 -7.71
C LEU A 115 12.84 14.67 -7.86
N SER A 116 13.95 15.00 -7.22
CA SER A 116 15.18 14.21 -7.32
C SER A 116 15.11 12.92 -6.51
N ALA A 117 15.94 11.93 -6.85
CA ALA A 117 16.05 10.67 -6.11
C ALA A 117 16.21 10.90 -4.59
N LYS A 118 17.03 11.88 -4.20
CA LYS A 118 17.21 12.37 -2.82
C LYS A 118 17.10 13.89 -2.83
N HIS A 119 15.90 14.42 -2.61
CA HIS A 119 15.62 15.84 -2.84
C HIS A 119 15.94 16.71 -1.62
N CYS A 120 15.44 16.34 -0.45
CA CYS A 120 15.73 17.07 0.79
C CYS A 120 15.71 16.15 2.01
N THR A 121 16.27 16.64 3.12
CA THR A 121 16.25 15.95 4.42
C THR A 121 15.64 16.89 5.45
N ILE A 122 14.66 16.39 6.18
CA ILE A 122 14.05 17.07 7.32
C ILE A 122 14.61 16.42 8.58
N ARG A 123 15.22 17.20 9.46
CA ARG A 123 15.80 16.74 10.71
C ARG A 123 15.05 17.36 11.88
N HIS A 124 14.53 16.51 12.75
CA HIS A 124 14.03 16.89 14.06
C HIS A 124 15.10 16.59 15.10
N GLU A 125 15.34 17.54 16.01
CA GLU A 125 16.23 17.38 17.15
C GLU A 125 15.51 17.94 18.38
N ASP A 126 15.35 17.12 19.42
CA ASP A 126 14.91 17.60 20.73
C ASP A 126 16.04 18.41 21.36
N GLY A 127 15.79 19.70 21.57
CA GLY A 127 16.74 20.65 22.19
C GLY A 127 16.76 20.56 23.71
#